data_AF-A0A183J2J2-F1
#
_entry.id   AF-A0A183J2J2-F1
#
_cell.length_a   1.000
_cell.length_b   1.000
_cell.length_c   1.000
_cell.angle_alpha   90.00
_cell.angle_beta   90.00
_cell.angle_gamma   90.00
#
_symmetry.space_group_name_H-M   'P 1'
#
loop_
_entity.id
_entity.type
_entity.pdbx_description
1 polymer ?
#
loop_
_entity_poly.entity_id
_entity_poly.type
_entity_poly.pdbx_seq_one_letter_code
_entity_poly.pdbx_strand_id
1 'polypeptide(L)'
;MIAEESHVTQLAVHHKAENAANLFRKPLCSELKGLSPGQARICELFYDHMPPVGLGVKRSIEECQRMFKGRRWNCSSAYVTENYGPLLTIGKDFYDPLRSDCGCAGTRETAFTHAILSAGVSHEISRTCRLGLLSSCGCNQEKRPSNLHRSWVWGGCGDNINYGYQFTLNFIDICEREYDYPKHSKEYARSLMNRWNNEVGRKVHKF
;
A
#
# COMPACT_ATOMS: atom_id res chain seq x y z
N MET A 1 49.32 28.20 -4.41
CA MET A 1 48.71 27.01 -3.74
C MET A 1 47.53 27.36 -2.80
N ILE A 2 46.95 28.57 -2.82
CA ILE A 2 45.80 28.93 -1.94
C ILE A 2 44.47 29.06 -2.73
N ALA A 3 44.51 28.99 -4.06
CA ALA A 3 43.32 29.17 -4.91
C ALA A 3 42.59 27.86 -5.31
N GLU A 4 43.22 26.69 -5.14
CA GLU A 4 42.59 25.38 -5.46
C GLU A 4 41.80 24.80 -4.27
N GLU A 5 42.21 25.08 -3.03
CA GLU A 5 41.50 24.59 -1.83
C GLU A 5 40.12 25.24 -1.64
N SER A 6 39.93 26.49 -2.11
CA SER A 6 38.64 27.18 -1.99
C SER A 6 37.55 26.58 -2.89
N HIS A 7 37.92 26.09 -4.07
CA HIS A 7 36.99 25.53 -5.06
C HIS A 7 36.49 24.13 -4.66
N VAL A 8 37.37 23.29 -4.11
CA VAL A 8 37.01 21.97 -3.55
C VAL A 8 36.08 22.12 -2.34
N THR A 9 36.34 23.11 -1.50
CA THR A 9 35.51 23.40 -0.32
C THR A 9 34.14 23.95 -0.73
N GLN A 10 34.05 24.78 -1.77
CA GLN A 10 32.78 25.28 -2.32
C GLN A 10 31.94 24.16 -2.97
N LEU A 11 32.55 23.25 -3.73
CA LEU A 11 31.88 22.08 -4.31
C LEU A 11 31.30 21.14 -3.23
N ALA A 12 32.05 20.93 -2.13
CA ALA A 12 31.59 20.11 -1.01
C ALA A 12 30.43 20.75 -0.23
N VAL A 13 30.41 22.08 -0.10
CA VAL A 13 29.30 22.83 0.51
C VAL A 13 28.05 22.80 -0.38
N HIS A 14 28.21 22.94 -1.70
CA HIS A 14 27.11 22.78 -2.65
C HIS A 14 26.51 21.37 -2.61
N HIS A 15 27.34 20.32 -2.62
CA HIS A 15 26.87 18.93 -2.48
C HIS A 15 26.13 18.67 -1.16
N LYS A 16 26.58 19.24 -0.04
CA LYS A 16 25.87 19.14 1.25
C LYS A 16 24.53 19.87 1.23
N ALA A 17 24.45 21.03 0.59
CA ALA A 17 23.22 21.79 0.44
C ALA A 17 22.21 21.10 -0.50
N GLU A 18 22.67 20.49 -1.60
CA GLU A 18 21.84 19.66 -2.48
C GLU A 18 21.33 18.40 -1.77
N ASN A 19 22.16 17.74 -0.96
CA ASN A 19 21.75 16.58 -0.17
C ASN A 19 20.75 16.96 0.94
N ALA A 20 20.91 18.12 1.57
CA ALA A 20 19.92 18.64 2.52
C ALA A 20 18.61 19.02 1.82
N ALA A 21 18.67 19.66 0.64
CA ALA A 21 17.50 19.99 -0.16
C ALA A 21 16.76 18.73 -0.64
N ASN A 22 17.48 17.66 -0.98
CA ASN A 22 16.90 16.35 -1.32
C ASN A 22 16.25 15.65 -0.12
N LEU A 23 16.73 15.88 1.11
CA LEU A 23 16.13 15.31 2.32
C LEU A 23 14.73 15.89 2.63
N PHE A 24 14.45 17.11 2.15
CA PHE A 24 13.15 17.78 2.30
C PHE A 24 12.29 17.74 1.02
N ARG A 25 12.82 17.21 -0.09
CA ARG A 25 12.07 17.07 -1.33
C ARG A 25 11.24 15.80 -1.25
N LYS A 26 9.92 15.95 -1.28
CA LYS A 26 9.01 14.82 -1.48
C LYS A 26 9.44 14.07 -2.75
N PRO A 27 9.80 12.78 -2.69
CA PRO A 27 10.10 12.02 -3.90
C PRO A 27 8.87 12.03 -4.79
N LEU A 28 9.09 12.07 -6.10
CA LEU A 28 7.98 11.97 -7.06
C LEU A 28 7.34 10.59 -6.92
N CYS A 29 6.02 10.47 -7.09
CA CYS A 29 5.37 9.17 -6.96
C CYS A 29 5.83 8.17 -8.03
N SER A 30 6.31 8.66 -9.17
CA SER A 30 6.96 7.87 -10.21
C SER A 30 8.31 7.29 -9.81
N GLU A 31 9.01 7.90 -8.86
CA GLU A 31 10.31 7.45 -8.33
C GLU A 31 10.15 6.42 -7.20
N LEU A 32 8.94 6.32 -6.63
CA LEU A 32 8.62 5.31 -5.62
C LEU A 32 8.63 3.92 -6.27
N LYS A 33 9.69 3.15 -5.97
CA LYS A 33 9.77 1.75 -6.37
C LYS A 33 8.61 0.96 -5.75
N GLY A 34 8.05 0.03 -6.54
CA GLY A 34 6.92 -0.81 -6.14
C GLY A 34 5.56 -0.30 -6.63
N LEU A 35 5.43 0.99 -6.98
CA LEU A 35 4.19 1.51 -7.56
C LEU A 35 4.05 1.18 -9.05
N SER A 36 2.86 0.76 -9.44
CA SER A 36 2.46 0.68 -10.85
C SER A 36 2.23 2.09 -11.44
N PRO A 37 2.27 2.26 -12.78
CA PRO A 37 1.91 3.54 -13.40
C PRO A 37 0.49 4.03 -13.04
N GLY A 38 -0.44 3.10 -12.81
CA GLY A 38 -1.77 3.43 -12.27
C GLY A 38 -1.70 3.93 -10.83
N GLN A 39 -0.96 3.25 -9.96
CA GLN A 39 -0.80 3.66 -8.56
C GLN A 39 -0.06 4.98 -8.40
N ALA A 40 0.97 5.22 -9.20
CA ALA A 40 1.71 6.48 -9.19
C ALA A 40 0.78 7.67 -9.48
N ARG A 41 -0.14 7.54 -10.45
CA ARG A 41 -1.14 8.56 -10.74
C ARG A 41 -2.08 8.84 -9.57
N ILE A 42 -2.47 7.80 -8.82
CA ILE A 42 -3.30 7.96 -7.61
C ILE A 42 -2.48 8.60 -6.49
N CYS A 43 -1.21 8.22 -6.34
CA CYS A 43 -0.28 8.81 -5.37
C CYS A 43 -0.08 10.32 -5.61
N GLU A 44 0.04 10.77 -6.86
CA GLU A 44 0.16 12.20 -7.15
C GLU A 44 -1.09 12.99 -6.70
N LEU A 45 -2.27 12.37 -6.72
CA LEU A 45 -3.52 12.98 -6.25
C LEU A 45 -3.71 12.88 -4.72
N PHE A 46 -3.23 11.79 -4.12
CA PHE A 46 -3.46 11.43 -2.72
C PHE A 46 -2.14 11.18 -1.99
N TYR A 47 -1.19 12.10 -2.12
CA TYR A 47 0.16 11.92 -1.58
C TYR A 47 0.16 11.72 -0.04
N ASP A 48 -0.72 12.44 0.67
CA ASP A 48 -0.92 12.33 2.12
C ASP A 48 -1.41 10.93 2.56
N HIS A 49 -1.91 10.11 1.63
CA HIS A 49 -2.34 8.73 1.90
C HIS A 49 -1.19 7.72 1.84
N MET A 50 -0.05 8.06 1.23
CA MET A 50 1.04 7.09 1.05
C MET A 50 1.68 6.62 2.38
N PRO A 51 1.89 7.50 3.39
CA PRO A 51 2.37 7.03 4.69
C PRO A 51 1.47 5.97 5.36
N PRO A 52 0.13 6.16 5.51
CA PRO A 52 -0.72 5.10 6.06
C PRO A 52 -0.89 3.89 5.14
N VAL A 53 -0.82 4.03 3.81
CA VAL A 53 -0.75 2.87 2.89
C VAL A 53 0.47 2.01 3.23
N GLY A 54 1.64 2.63 3.30
CA GLY A 54 2.89 1.94 3.64
C GLY A 54 2.84 1.29 5.02
N LEU A 55 2.28 1.98 6.01
CA LEU A 55 2.08 1.39 7.34
C LEU A 55 1.14 0.17 7.31
N GLY A 56 0.05 0.23 6.53
CA GLY A 56 -0.92 -0.85 6.41
C GLY A 56 -0.32 -2.09 5.75
N VAL A 57 0.49 -1.88 4.72
CA VAL A 57 1.31 -2.93 4.12
C VAL A 57 2.26 -3.56 5.15
N LYS A 58 3.05 -2.73 5.85
CA LYS A 58 4.04 -3.22 6.83
C LYS A 58 3.38 -4.09 7.89
N ARG A 59 2.29 -3.60 8.50
CA ARG A 59 1.53 -4.34 9.50
C ARG A 59 0.96 -5.65 8.96
N SER A 60 0.45 -5.64 7.72
CA SER A 60 -0.08 -6.84 7.08
C SER A 60 0.97 -7.95 6.90
N ILE A 61 2.19 -7.57 6.53
CA ILE A 61 3.31 -8.52 6.39
C ILE A 61 3.72 -9.05 7.77
N GLU A 62 3.84 -8.18 8.77
CA GLU A 62 4.15 -8.58 10.16
C GLU A 62 3.11 -9.59 10.67
N GLU A 63 1.82 -9.33 10.42
CA GLU A 63 0.73 -10.25 10.78
C GLU A 63 0.78 -11.56 9.97
N CYS A 64 1.08 -11.49 8.69
CA CYS A 64 1.26 -12.68 7.85
C CYS A 64 2.39 -13.57 8.37
N GLN A 65 3.55 -12.98 8.66
CA GLN A 65 4.70 -13.70 9.24
C GLN A 65 4.35 -14.26 10.62
N ARG A 66 3.63 -13.51 11.46
CA ARG A 66 3.17 -13.98 12.77
C ARG A 66 2.25 -15.20 12.64
N MET A 67 1.28 -15.16 11.72
CA MET A 67 0.32 -16.26 11.49
C MET A 67 0.98 -17.52 10.93
N PHE A 68 2.01 -17.36 10.10
CA PHE A 68 2.65 -18.47 9.38
C PHE A 68 4.06 -18.82 9.90
N LYS A 69 4.48 -18.31 11.06
CA LYS A 69 5.83 -18.47 11.64
C LYS A 69 6.33 -19.93 11.69
N GLY A 70 5.43 -20.89 11.94
CA GLY A 70 5.75 -22.32 12.04
C GLY A 70 5.49 -23.14 10.77
N ARG A 71 5.22 -22.50 9.64
CA ARG A 71 4.91 -23.17 8.36
C ARG A 71 6.12 -23.12 7.42
N ARG A 72 6.15 -24.05 6.45
CA ARG A 72 7.20 -24.08 5.40
C ARG A 72 7.24 -22.77 4.61
N TRP A 73 6.07 -22.22 4.29
CA TRP A 73 5.92 -20.86 3.82
C TRP A 73 5.59 -19.97 5.03
N ASN A 74 6.49 -19.05 5.37
CA ASN A 74 6.42 -18.23 6.57
C ASN A 74 6.22 -16.72 6.27
N CYS A 75 5.83 -16.40 5.03
CA CYS A 75 5.64 -15.02 4.55
C CYS A 75 6.92 -14.15 4.55
N SER A 76 8.12 -14.73 4.73
CA SER A 76 9.39 -14.00 4.63
C SER A 76 9.74 -13.61 3.19
N SER A 77 9.30 -14.39 2.19
CA SER A 77 9.55 -14.08 0.76
C SER A 77 8.69 -12.93 0.23
N ALA A 78 7.69 -12.45 0.98
CA ALA A 78 7.02 -11.18 0.68
C ALA A 78 7.95 -9.96 0.88
N TYR A 79 9.16 -10.21 1.40
CA TYR A 79 10.19 -9.24 1.70
C TYR A 79 11.29 -9.27 0.64
N VAL A 80 11.10 -8.50 -0.42
CA VAL A 80 12.20 -8.00 -1.27
C VAL A 80 11.84 -6.53 -1.48
N THR A 81 12.20 -5.60 -0.60
CA THR A 81 13.57 -5.11 -0.50
C THR A 81 13.74 -4.16 0.72
N GLU A 82 14.85 -4.31 1.43
CA GLU A 82 15.23 -3.61 2.67
C GLU A 82 15.57 -2.11 2.51
N ASN A 83 15.61 -1.57 1.28
CA ASN A 83 16.02 -0.19 0.98
C ASN A 83 14.92 0.68 0.35
N TYR A 84 13.72 0.14 0.19
CA TYR A 84 12.63 0.77 -0.54
C TYR A 84 11.39 0.70 0.33
N GLY A 85 10.69 1.83 0.45
CA GLY A 85 9.60 1.98 1.42
C GLY A 85 8.54 0.87 1.31
N PRO A 86 7.66 0.75 2.31
CA PRO A 86 6.68 -0.32 2.44
C PRO A 86 5.53 -0.28 1.41
N LEU A 87 5.76 0.28 0.23
CA LEU A 87 4.85 0.19 -0.91
C LEU A 87 5.25 -1.05 -1.70
N LEU A 88 4.78 -2.19 -1.20
CA LEU A 88 4.88 -3.49 -1.83
C LEU A 88 4.86 -3.42 -3.35
N THR A 89 5.70 -4.25 -3.94
CA THR A 89 5.65 -4.73 -5.32
C THR A 89 4.29 -5.39 -5.63
N ILE A 90 3.22 -4.61 -5.68
CA ILE A 90 1.94 -5.00 -6.25
C ILE A 90 2.08 -4.77 -7.77
N GLY A 91 2.84 -5.62 -8.46
CA GLY A 91 2.74 -5.70 -9.91
C GLY A 91 4.01 -5.94 -10.74
N LYS A 92 5.23 -5.83 -10.23
CA LYS A 92 6.44 -5.93 -11.09
C LYS A 92 7.39 -7.10 -10.84
N ASP A 93 7.85 -7.34 -9.62
CA ASP A 93 8.86 -8.41 -9.38
C ASP A 93 8.25 -9.82 -9.28
N PHE A 94 6.93 -9.94 -9.48
CA PHE A 94 6.26 -11.21 -9.77
C PHE A 94 6.20 -11.55 -11.27
N TYR A 95 6.67 -10.62 -12.11
CA TYR A 95 6.78 -10.75 -13.57
C TYR A 95 8.27 -10.69 -13.96
N ASP A 96 9.12 -11.47 -13.29
CA ASP A 96 10.47 -11.74 -13.80
C ASP A 96 10.39 -12.95 -14.76
N PRO A 97 10.58 -12.75 -16.08
CA PRO A 97 10.56 -13.84 -17.06
C PRO A 97 11.72 -14.84 -16.85
N LEU A 98 12.77 -14.47 -16.11
CA LEU A 98 13.94 -15.31 -15.85
C LEU A 98 13.86 -16.10 -14.54
N ARG A 99 12.91 -15.81 -13.65
CA ARG A 99 12.78 -16.52 -12.36
C ARG A 99 11.63 -17.53 -12.38
N SER A 100 11.78 -18.50 -13.28
CA SER A 100 10.87 -19.62 -13.55
C SER A 100 10.61 -20.58 -12.37
N ASP A 101 11.27 -20.42 -11.21
CA ASP A 101 11.28 -21.45 -10.16
C ASP A 101 10.76 -20.99 -8.78
N CYS A 102 10.08 -19.83 -8.72
CA CYS A 102 9.13 -19.53 -7.66
C CYS A 102 8.00 -18.63 -8.20
N GLY A 103 7.43 -19.04 -9.34
CA GLY A 103 6.20 -18.47 -9.87
C GLY A 103 4.98 -18.92 -9.07
N CYS A 104 4.72 -18.31 -7.91
CA CYS A 104 3.48 -18.50 -7.13
C CYS A 104 2.26 -17.80 -7.78
N ALA A 105 2.10 -17.97 -9.10
CA ALA A 105 0.93 -17.51 -9.83
C ALA A 105 -0.27 -18.38 -9.46
N GLY A 106 -1.09 -17.93 -8.50
CA GLY A 106 -2.37 -18.59 -8.16
C GLY A 106 -2.32 -19.60 -7.02
N THR A 107 -1.40 -19.47 -6.05
CA THR A 107 -1.39 -20.32 -4.86
C THR A 107 -2.30 -19.80 -3.75
N ARG A 108 -2.58 -20.63 -2.75
CA ARG A 108 -3.37 -20.24 -1.56
C ARG A 108 -2.65 -19.18 -0.73
N GLU A 109 -1.33 -19.24 -0.69
CA GLU A 109 -0.46 -18.29 0.02
C GLU A 109 -0.49 -16.91 -0.65
N THR A 110 -0.47 -16.86 -1.99
CA THR A 110 -0.65 -15.62 -2.75
C THR A 110 -2.05 -15.04 -2.50
N ALA A 111 -3.10 -15.88 -2.52
CA ALA A 111 -4.45 -15.44 -2.22
C ALA A 111 -4.58 -14.81 -0.81
N PHE A 112 -3.98 -15.44 0.20
CA PHE A 112 -3.94 -14.90 1.56
C PHE A 112 -3.19 -13.56 1.62
N THR A 113 -2.04 -13.47 0.95
CA THR A 113 -1.23 -12.24 0.88
C THR A 113 -2.05 -11.09 0.29
N HIS A 114 -2.72 -11.27 -0.85
CA HIS A 114 -3.60 -10.25 -1.43
C HIS A 114 -4.70 -9.80 -0.46
N ALA A 115 -5.35 -10.74 0.21
CA ALA A 115 -6.43 -10.44 1.15
C ALA A 115 -5.92 -9.67 2.39
N ILE A 116 -4.85 -10.13 3.06
CA ILE A 116 -4.35 -9.46 4.27
C ILE A 116 -3.79 -8.07 3.98
N LEU A 117 -3.13 -7.89 2.84
CA LEU A 117 -2.62 -6.58 2.41
C LEU A 117 -3.76 -5.59 2.14
N SER A 118 -4.78 -6.02 1.39
CA SER A 118 -5.93 -5.16 1.12
C SER A 118 -6.70 -4.83 2.41
N ALA A 119 -6.80 -5.78 3.33
CA ALA A 119 -7.37 -5.55 4.65
C ALA A 119 -6.55 -4.53 5.46
N GLY A 120 -5.23 -4.68 5.55
CA GLY A 120 -4.41 -3.78 6.38
C GLY A 120 -4.32 -2.37 5.84
N VAL A 121 -4.21 -2.19 4.51
CA VAL A 121 -4.27 -0.84 3.90
C VAL A 121 -5.62 -0.18 4.15
N SER A 122 -6.72 -0.92 3.96
CA SER A 122 -8.07 -0.40 4.22
C SER A 122 -8.27 -0.01 5.68
N HIS A 123 -7.76 -0.82 6.62
CA HIS A 123 -7.78 -0.54 8.05
C HIS A 123 -7.00 0.74 8.40
N GLU A 124 -5.75 0.87 7.96
CA GLU A 124 -4.92 2.03 8.29
C GLU A 124 -5.49 3.33 7.73
N ILE A 125 -6.00 3.32 6.48
CA ILE A 125 -6.63 4.51 5.89
C ILE A 125 -7.88 4.91 6.69
N SER A 126 -8.75 3.95 7.01
CA SER A 126 -9.97 4.19 7.79
C SER A 126 -9.67 4.80 9.16
N ARG A 127 -8.63 4.27 9.83
CA ARG A 127 -8.16 4.76 11.13
C ARG A 127 -7.51 6.14 11.04
N THR A 128 -6.76 6.40 9.99
CA THR A 128 -6.08 7.69 9.78
C THR A 128 -7.09 8.80 9.48
N CYS A 129 -8.18 8.48 8.76
CA CYS A 129 -9.33 9.37 8.60
C CYS A 129 -9.97 9.77 9.94
N ARG A 130 -10.19 8.80 10.84
CA ARG A 130 -10.71 9.07 12.19
C ARG A 130 -9.80 9.99 12.99
N LEU A 131 -8.49 9.88 12.81
CA LEU A 131 -7.51 10.74 13.48
C LEU A 131 -7.42 12.15 12.87
N GLY A 132 -8.10 12.41 11.74
CA GLY A 132 -8.05 13.72 11.06
C GLY A 132 -6.69 14.03 10.43
N LEU A 133 -5.89 12.99 10.13
CA LEU A 133 -4.55 13.15 9.56
C LEU A 133 -4.54 13.16 8.01
N LEU A 134 -5.70 12.91 7.38
CA LEU A 134 -5.88 12.96 5.93
C LEU A 134 -6.78 14.12 5.57
N SER A 135 -6.43 14.86 4.52
CA SER A 135 -7.18 16.03 4.07
C SER A 135 -8.56 15.69 3.47
N SER A 136 -8.68 14.49 2.92
CA SER A 136 -9.81 14.07 2.08
C SER A 136 -10.91 13.32 2.85
N CYS A 137 -10.74 13.06 4.14
CA CYS A 137 -11.68 12.29 4.94
C CYS A 137 -11.66 12.71 6.42
N GLY A 138 -12.72 12.32 7.15
CA GLY A 138 -12.83 12.50 8.60
C GLY A 138 -13.47 11.28 9.25
N CYS A 139 -14.13 11.50 10.38
CA CYS A 139 -14.87 10.46 11.10
C CYS A 139 -15.89 9.73 10.23
N ASN A 140 -16.22 8.49 10.60
CA ASN A 140 -17.34 7.78 10.02
C ASN A 140 -18.66 8.58 10.16
N GLN A 141 -19.49 8.54 9.13
CA GLN A 141 -20.78 9.26 9.07
C GLN A 141 -21.98 8.32 9.29
N GLU A 142 -21.77 7.23 10.04
CA GLU A 142 -22.83 6.27 10.33
C GLU A 142 -23.92 6.85 11.23
N LYS A 143 -25.16 6.60 10.82
CA LYS A 143 -26.34 6.98 11.58
C LYS A 143 -26.44 6.10 12.83
N ARG A 144 -27.07 6.65 13.87
CA ARG A 144 -27.44 5.88 15.07
C ARG A 144 -28.17 4.59 14.65
N PRO A 145 -27.71 3.41 15.11
CA PRO A 145 -28.41 2.16 14.86
C PRO A 145 -29.83 2.18 15.44
N SER A 146 -30.81 1.73 14.65
CA SER A 146 -32.23 1.71 15.06
C SER A 146 -32.51 0.78 16.24
N ASN A 147 -31.69 -0.27 16.39
CA ASN A 147 -31.74 -1.24 17.49
C ASN A 147 -31.00 -0.78 18.76
N LEU A 148 -30.35 0.39 18.75
CA LEU A 148 -29.65 0.89 19.94
C LEU A 148 -30.65 1.35 21.00
N HIS A 149 -30.55 0.77 22.20
CA HIS A 149 -31.43 1.09 23.32
C HIS A 149 -31.48 2.60 23.59
N ARG A 150 -32.67 3.13 23.90
CA ARG A 150 -32.90 4.58 24.02
C ARG A 150 -32.05 5.25 25.10
N SER A 151 -31.66 4.52 26.15
CA SER A 151 -30.79 5.05 27.21
C SER A 151 -29.32 5.21 26.80
N TRP A 152 -28.92 4.62 25.67
CA TRP A 152 -27.55 4.72 25.17
C TRP A 152 -27.43 5.87 24.20
N VAL A 153 -26.39 6.69 24.33
CA VAL A 153 -26.08 7.78 23.40
C VAL A 153 -25.18 7.24 22.28
N TRP A 154 -25.54 7.51 21.03
CA TRP A 154 -24.67 7.23 19.88
C TRP A 154 -23.80 8.45 19.63
N GLY A 155 -22.49 8.26 19.51
CA GLY A 155 -21.56 9.36 19.29
C GLY A 155 -20.12 8.90 19.29
N GLY A 156 -19.22 9.88 19.27
CA GLY A 156 -17.79 9.68 19.08
C GLY A 156 -17.39 9.76 17.61
N CYS A 157 -16.10 9.53 17.36
CA CYS A 157 -15.52 9.51 16.03
C CYS A 157 -15.05 8.09 15.74
N GLY A 158 -15.76 7.37 14.86
CA GLY A 158 -15.40 6.02 14.43
C GLY A 158 -14.50 6.02 13.20
N ASP A 159 -13.83 4.88 12.94
CA ASP A 159 -13.01 4.65 11.74
C ASP A 159 -13.87 4.77 10.48
N ASN A 160 -13.38 5.50 9.47
CA ASN A 160 -14.15 5.73 8.24
C ASN A 160 -13.97 4.58 7.24
N ILE A 161 -14.62 3.46 7.56
CA ILE A 161 -14.48 2.19 6.84
C ILE A 161 -14.90 2.32 5.37
N ASN A 162 -15.94 3.10 5.08
CA ASN A 162 -16.38 3.30 3.70
C ASN A 162 -15.31 4.04 2.87
N TYR A 163 -14.69 5.08 3.42
CA TYR A 163 -13.61 5.78 2.75
C TYR A 163 -12.40 4.87 2.52
N GLY A 164 -11.94 4.17 3.57
CA GLY A 164 -10.80 3.26 3.46
C GLY A 164 -11.06 2.11 2.48
N TYR A 165 -12.29 1.61 2.38
CA TYR A 165 -12.69 0.63 1.37
C TYR A 165 -12.54 1.20 -0.05
N GLN A 166 -13.09 2.38 -0.33
CA GLN A 166 -13.09 2.97 -1.67
C GLN A 166 -11.68 3.36 -2.13
N PHE A 167 -10.90 3.98 -1.24
CA PHE A 167 -9.52 4.33 -1.53
C PHE A 167 -8.71 3.07 -1.89
N THR A 168 -8.80 2.03 -1.05
CA THR A 168 -8.02 0.80 -1.23
C THR A 168 -8.45 0.02 -2.47
N LEU A 169 -9.75 -0.01 -2.78
CA LEU A 169 -10.28 -0.58 -4.02
C LEU A 169 -9.64 0.09 -5.24
N ASN A 170 -9.61 1.41 -5.28
CA ASN A 170 -9.05 2.14 -6.40
C ASN A 170 -7.53 2.04 -6.47
N PHE A 171 -6.85 2.09 -5.32
CA PHE A 171 -5.39 2.09 -5.26
C PHE A 171 -4.76 0.71 -5.49
N ILE A 172 -5.30 -0.36 -4.89
CA ILE A 172 -4.72 -1.71 -5.04
C ILE A 172 -5.15 -2.36 -6.35
N ASP A 173 -6.41 -2.23 -6.75
CA ASP A 173 -6.91 -2.96 -7.93
C ASP A 173 -6.52 -2.28 -9.26
N ILE A 174 -5.91 -1.08 -9.25
CA ILE A 174 -5.49 -0.41 -10.49
C ILE A 174 -4.41 -1.20 -11.24
N CYS A 175 -3.49 -1.87 -10.53
CA CYS A 175 -2.45 -2.70 -11.14
C CYS A 175 -3.05 -3.87 -11.94
N GLU A 176 -4.15 -4.43 -11.43
CA GLU A 176 -4.84 -5.56 -12.07
C GLU A 176 -5.71 -5.13 -13.27
N ARG A 177 -5.84 -3.81 -13.49
CA ARG A 177 -6.68 -3.20 -14.53
C ARG A 177 -5.89 -2.37 -15.55
N GLU A 178 -4.61 -2.08 -15.28
CA GLU A 178 -3.81 -1.20 -16.14
C GLU A 178 -3.37 -1.89 -17.44
N TYR A 179 -3.34 -3.23 -17.45
CA TYR A 179 -3.05 -4.05 -18.62
C TYR A 179 -4.32 -4.73 -19.12
N ASP A 180 -4.59 -4.59 -20.42
CA ASP A 180 -5.67 -5.33 -21.09
C ASP A 180 -5.14 -6.69 -21.55
N TYR A 181 -5.51 -7.75 -20.82
CA TYR A 181 -5.15 -9.11 -21.16
C TYR A 181 -6.21 -9.75 -22.06
N PRO A 182 -5.80 -10.54 -23.07
CA PRO A 182 -6.76 -11.27 -23.90
C PRO A 182 -7.71 -12.11 -23.05
N LYS A 183 -9.00 -12.10 -23.40
CA LYS A 183 -9.98 -12.98 -22.76
C LYS A 183 -9.51 -14.42 -22.85
N HIS A 184 -9.73 -15.18 -21.76
CA HIS A 184 -9.29 -16.58 -21.60
C HIS A 184 -7.76 -16.79 -21.47
N SER A 185 -6.95 -15.74 -21.35
CA SER A 185 -5.54 -15.90 -20.98
C SER A 185 -5.37 -16.25 -19.50
N LYS A 186 -4.21 -16.82 -19.15
CA LYS A 186 -3.86 -17.11 -17.75
C LYS A 186 -3.69 -15.82 -16.95
N GLU A 187 -3.18 -14.77 -17.58
CA GLU A 187 -2.98 -13.45 -17.01
C GLU A 187 -4.31 -12.78 -16.67
N TYR A 188 -5.29 -12.89 -17.57
CA TYR A 188 -6.65 -12.42 -17.34
C TYR A 188 -7.32 -13.16 -16.17
N ALA A 189 -7.21 -14.49 -16.13
CA ALA A 189 -7.73 -15.28 -15.01
C ALA A 189 -7.05 -14.91 -13.67
N ARG A 190 -5.73 -14.66 -13.69
CA ARG A 190 -4.97 -14.23 -12.52
C ARG A 190 -5.40 -12.85 -12.03
N SER A 191 -5.59 -11.87 -12.91
CA SER A 191 -6.01 -10.53 -12.50
C SER A 191 -7.40 -10.55 -11.87
N LEU A 192 -8.31 -11.37 -12.39
CA LEU A 192 -9.62 -11.61 -11.76
C LEU A 192 -9.50 -12.25 -10.38
N MET A 193 -8.65 -13.27 -10.23
CA MET A 193 -8.39 -13.91 -8.94
C MET A 193 -7.80 -12.94 -7.91
N ASN A 194 -6.82 -12.13 -8.31
CA ASN A 194 -6.18 -11.14 -7.44
C ASN A 194 -7.20 -10.11 -6.95
N ARG A 195 -8.03 -9.57 -7.86
CA ARG A 195 -9.12 -8.64 -7.50
C ARG A 195 -10.13 -9.27 -6.55
N TRP A 196 -10.49 -10.53 -6.75
CA TRP A 196 -11.35 -11.26 -5.83
C TRP A 196 -10.73 -11.38 -4.43
N ASN A 197 -9.45 -11.75 -4.33
CA ASN A 197 -8.75 -11.88 -3.05
C ASN A 197 -8.61 -10.54 -2.34
N ASN A 198 -8.28 -9.46 -3.07
CA ASN A 198 -8.26 -8.11 -2.52
C ASN A 198 -9.62 -7.72 -1.94
N GLU A 199 -10.70 -8.04 -2.67
CA GLU A 199 -12.07 -7.74 -2.26
C GLU A 199 -12.49 -8.48 -0.99
N VAL A 200 -12.12 -9.76 -0.88
CA VAL A 200 -12.31 -10.54 0.35
C VAL A 200 -11.64 -9.84 1.53
N GLY A 201 -10.39 -9.38 1.35
CA GLY A 201 -9.65 -8.63 2.36
C GLY A 201 -10.34 -7.35 2.82
N ARG A 202 -10.78 -6.51 1.87
CA ARG A 202 -11.46 -5.24 2.19
C ARG A 202 -12.79 -5.43 2.93
N LYS A 203 -13.49 -6.53 2.67
CA LYS A 203 -14.79 -6.81 3.29
C LYS A 203 -14.69 -7.27 4.74
N VAL A 204 -13.52 -7.68 5.23
CA VAL A 204 -13.35 -8.09 6.63
C VAL A 204 -13.75 -6.98 7.61
N HIS A 205 -13.61 -5.72 7.20
CA HIS A 205 -13.95 -4.55 8.03
C HIS A 205 -15.41 -4.08 7.87
N LYS A 206 -16.17 -4.62 6.91
CA LYS A 206 -17.56 -4.23 6.63
C LYS A 206 -18.54 -5.23 7.25
N PHE A 207 -18.73 -5.15 8.57
CA PHE A 207 -19.77 -5.91 9.28
C PHE A 207 -20.44 -5.06 10.36
#